data_AF-A0A4R8KZT1-F1
#
_entry.id   AF-A0A4R8KZT1-F1
#
_cell.length_a   1.000
_cell.length_b   1.000
_cell.length_c   1.000
_cell.angle_alpha   90.00
_cell.angle_beta   90.00
_cell.angle_gamma   90.00
#
_symmetry.space_group_name_H-M   'P 1'
#
loop_
_entity.id
_entity.type
_entity.pdbx_description
1 polymer ?
#
loop_
_entity_poly.entity_id
_entity_poly.type
_entity_poly.pdbx_seq_one_letter_code
_entity_poly.pdbx_strand_id
1 'polypeptide(L)'
;MSRGSTPRIVAGLAYAGLIPFLALLAASWLDAQRSSVWQQLSLQYGAVILSFVGALHWGFAMSVPFVSDRKRNVCFAWSVIPALLAWLALALDPLAGSALLATGFGVHYLQDWRLFRHAGLPGWYLPLRLQLSVVAAASLLATSFASHA
;
A
#
# COMPACT_ATOMS: atom_id res chain seq x y z
N MET A 1 13.89 11.95 19.24
CA MET A 1 12.58 11.30 19.41
C MET A 1 12.84 9.81 19.55
N SER A 2 12.51 9.18 20.69
CA SER A 2 12.79 7.76 20.88
C SER A 2 12.02 6.95 19.83
N ARG A 3 12.70 6.01 19.17
CA ARG A 3 12.04 5.00 18.34
C ARG A 3 11.29 4.07 19.29
N GLY A 4 10.13 4.49 19.77
CA GLY A 4 9.25 3.61 20.51
C GLY A 4 9.00 2.36 19.68
N SER A 5 9.09 1.18 20.29
CA SER A 5 8.78 -0.08 19.62
C SER A 5 7.36 -0.05 19.07
N THR A 6 7.16 -0.51 17.83
CA THR A 6 5.82 -0.70 17.26
C THR A 6 4.99 -1.55 18.23
N PRO A 7 3.77 -1.12 18.62
CA PRO A 7 2.90 -1.94 19.45
C PRO A 7 2.66 -3.31 18.80
N ARG A 8 2.72 -4.39 19.58
CA ARG A 8 2.68 -5.77 19.06
C ARG A 8 1.44 -6.04 18.21
N ILE A 9 0.27 -5.55 18.64
CA ILE A 9 -0.98 -5.72 17.88
C ILE A 9 -0.93 -4.99 16.53
N VAL A 10 -0.32 -3.79 16.48
CA VAL A 10 -0.14 -3.02 15.24
C VAL A 10 0.79 -3.76 14.29
N ALA A 11 1.93 -4.23 14.78
CA ALA A 11 2.87 -5.02 13.99
C ALA A 11 2.22 -6.31 13.47
N GLY A 12 1.54 -7.06 14.34
CA GLY A 12 0.87 -8.31 13.98
C GLY A 12 -0.15 -8.13 12.86
N LEU A 13 -1.06 -7.15 12.99
CA LEU A 13 -2.06 -6.86 11.95
C LEU A 13 -1.41 -6.36 10.65
N ALA A 14 -0.41 -5.49 10.77
CA ALA A 14 0.30 -4.94 9.62
C ALA A 14 1.01 -6.03 8.80
N TYR A 15 1.77 -6.90 9.44
CA TYR A 15 2.46 -7.99 8.75
C TYR A 15 1.51 -9.11 8.32
N ALA A 16 0.41 -9.36 9.03
CA ALA A 16 -0.63 -10.27 8.58
C ALA A 16 -1.23 -9.82 7.23
N GLY A 17 -1.33 -8.50 7.00
CA GLY A 17 -1.73 -7.95 5.70
C GLY A 17 -0.77 -8.28 4.54
N LEU A 18 0.45 -8.76 4.80
CA LEU A 18 1.37 -9.22 3.75
C LEU A 18 1.14 -10.69 3.37
N ILE A 19 0.38 -11.45 4.16
CA ILE A 19 0.16 -12.88 3.92
C ILE A 19 -0.43 -13.13 2.52
N PRO A 20 -1.48 -12.41 2.05
CA PRO A 20 -2.03 -12.69 0.74
C PRO A 20 -1.04 -12.35 -0.39
N PHE A 21 -0.24 -11.28 -0.27
CA PHE A 21 0.78 -10.95 -1.26
C PHE A 21 1.81 -12.09 -1.41
N LEU A 22 2.34 -12.57 -0.29
CA LEU A 22 3.37 -13.61 -0.28
C LEU A 22 2.80 -14.98 -0.69
N ALA A 23 1.58 -15.29 -0.28
CA ALA A 23 0.90 -16.53 -0.67
C ALA A 23 0.59 -16.56 -2.17
N LEU A 24 0.10 -15.46 -2.73
CA LEU A 24 -0.20 -15.35 -4.16
C LEU A 24 1.08 -15.36 -5.00
N LEU A 25 2.15 -14.73 -4.51
CA LEU A 25 3.47 -14.87 -5.10
C LEU A 25 3.90 -16.35 -5.10
N ALA A 26 3.91 -17.03 -3.96
CA ALA A 26 4.31 -18.44 -3.91
C ALA A 26 3.45 -19.30 -4.86
N ALA A 27 2.14 -19.09 -4.89
CA ALA A 27 1.23 -19.80 -5.77
C ALA A 27 1.55 -19.57 -7.26
N SER A 28 1.92 -18.35 -7.66
CA SER A 28 2.25 -18.05 -9.06
C SER A 28 3.50 -18.79 -9.56
N TRP A 29 4.44 -19.09 -8.67
CA TRP A 29 5.65 -19.85 -9.02
C TRP A 29 5.46 -21.37 -8.91
N LEU A 30 4.54 -21.84 -8.05
CA LEU A 30 4.30 -23.26 -7.82
C LEU A 30 3.24 -23.87 -8.76
N ASP A 31 2.28 -23.06 -9.22
CA ASP A 31 1.20 -23.48 -10.11
C ASP A 31 1.10 -22.56 -11.33
N ALA A 32 2.01 -22.78 -12.29
CA ALA A 32 2.08 -22.04 -13.54
C ALA A 32 0.82 -22.19 -14.41
N GLN A 33 0.06 -23.29 -14.27
CA GLN A 33 -1.16 -23.52 -15.05
C GLN A 33 -2.27 -22.50 -14.71
N ARG A 34 -2.25 -21.95 -13.49
CA ARG A 34 -3.21 -20.94 -13.02
C ARG A 34 -2.60 -19.56 -12.86
N SER A 35 -1.47 -19.30 -13.53
CA SER A 35 -0.71 -18.04 -13.41
C SER A 35 -1.56 -16.79 -13.60
N SER A 36 -2.51 -16.79 -14.55
CA SER A 36 -3.43 -15.66 -14.79
C SER A 36 -4.36 -15.39 -13.60
N VAL A 37 -4.86 -16.43 -12.94
CA VAL A 37 -5.72 -16.32 -11.75
C VAL A 37 -4.93 -15.73 -10.59
N TRP A 38 -3.71 -16.22 -10.34
CA TRP A 38 -2.85 -15.72 -9.25
C TRP A 38 -2.47 -14.25 -9.43
N GLN A 39 -2.15 -13.85 -10.67
CA GLN A 39 -1.91 -12.44 -11.00
C GLN A 39 -3.13 -11.58 -10.75
N GLN A 40 -4.30 -12.00 -11.22
CA GLN A 40 -5.51 -11.21 -11.09
C GLN A 40 -5.90 -11.03 -9.61
N LEU A 41 -5.80 -12.08 -8.79
CA LEU A 41 -6.00 -12.00 -7.35
C LEU A 41 -4.97 -11.09 -6.68
N SER A 42 -3.71 -11.15 -7.10
CA SER A 42 -2.64 -10.31 -6.57
C SER A 42 -2.91 -8.84 -6.87
N LEU A 43 -3.31 -8.52 -8.10
CA LEU A 43 -3.69 -7.19 -8.54
C LEU A 43 -4.90 -6.65 -7.77
N GLN A 44 -5.96 -7.45 -7.63
CA GLN A 44 -7.15 -7.12 -6.87
C GLN A 44 -6.83 -6.84 -5.40
N TYR A 45 -6.02 -7.68 -4.77
CA TYR A 45 -5.60 -7.47 -3.39
C TYR A 45 -4.73 -6.23 -3.24
N GLY A 46 -3.81 -5.99 -4.18
CA GLY A 46 -3.02 -4.77 -4.26
C GLY A 46 -3.88 -3.51 -4.33
N ALA A 47 -4.93 -3.53 -5.15
CA ALA A 47 -5.88 -2.44 -5.27
C ALA A 47 -6.65 -2.18 -3.95
N VAL A 48 -7.09 -3.24 -3.27
CA VAL A 48 -7.74 -3.15 -1.94
C VAL A 48 -6.80 -2.49 -0.93
N ILE A 49 -5.54 -2.96 -0.85
CA ILE A 49 -4.58 -2.44 0.12
C ILE A 49 -4.20 -0.99 -0.19
N LEU A 50 -3.97 -0.63 -1.45
CA LEU A 50 -3.66 0.75 -1.84
C LEU A 50 -4.81 1.71 -1.49
N SER A 51 -6.06 1.27 -1.69
CA SER A 51 -7.26 2.02 -1.30
C SER A 51 -7.36 2.19 0.22
N PHE A 52 -7.15 1.11 0.98
CA PHE A 52 -7.18 1.10 2.44
C PHE A 52 -6.13 2.04 3.04
N VAL A 53 -4.90 2.02 2.55
CA VAL A 53 -3.84 2.90 3.06
C VAL A 53 -4.13 4.37 2.72
N GLY A 54 -4.73 4.65 1.56
CA GLY A 54 -5.23 5.97 1.18
C GLY A 54 -6.22 6.55 2.19
N ALA A 55 -7.20 5.75 2.61
CA ALA A 55 -8.24 6.17 3.54
C ALA A 55 -7.71 6.70 4.89
N LEU A 56 -6.49 6.31 5.29
CA LEU A 56 -5.87 6.84 6.52
C LEU A 56 -5.73 8.37 6.51
N HIS A 57 -5.52 8.98 5.33
CA HIS A 57 -5.34 10.43 5.23
C HIS A 57 -6.61 11.18 5.60
N TRP A 58 -7.77 10.59 5.36
CA TRP A 58 -9.05 11.11 5.84
C TRP A 58 -9.12 11.03 7.37
N GLY A 59 -8.74 9.89 7.95
CA GLY A 59 -8.67 9.71 9.40
C GLY A 59 -7.74 10.72 10.08
N PHE A 60 -6.52 10.89 9.54
CA PHE A 60 -5.57 11.87 10.05
C PHE A 60 -6.12 13.30 9.96
N ALA A 61 -6.76 13.66 8.85
CA ALA A 61 -7.40 14.96 8.67
C ALA A 61 -8.47 15.28 9.73
N MET A 62 -9.14 14.26 10.28
CA MET A 62 -10.15 14.42 11.34
C MET A 62 -9.56 14.39 12.75
N SER A 63 -8.47 13.64 12.96
CA SER A 63 -7.95 13.34 14.31
C SER A 63 -6.71 14.13 14.72
N VAL A 64 -5.99 14.72 13.76
CA VAL A 64 -4.73 15.42 14.02
C VAL A 64 -4.90 16.93 13.83
N PRO A 65 -4.34 17.78 14.71
CA PRO A 65 -4.29 19.22 14.47
C PRO A 65 -3.45 19.58 13.25
N PHE A 66 -4.00 20.38 12.32
CA PHE A 66 -3.26 20.89 11.16
C PHE A 66 -2.95 22.38 11.30
N VAL A 67 -1.78 22.78 10.82
CA VAL A 67 -1.32 24.18 10.81
C VAL A 67 -2.17 25.07 9.90
N SER A 68 -2.86 24.50 8.90
CA SER A 68 -3.80 25.25 8.05
C SER A 68 -4.86 24.35 7.42
N ASP A 69 -6.02 24.95 7.13
CA ASP A 69 -7.15 24.28 6.45
C ASP A 69 -6.75 23.73 5.08
N ARG A 70 -5.88 24.44 4.36
CA ARG A 70 -5.36 23.96 3.06
C ARG A 70 -4.65 22.61 3.19
N LYS A 71 -3.80 22.42 4.22
CA LYS A 71 -3.08 21.14 4.42
C LYS A 71 -4.04 20.01 4.82
N ARG A 72 -5.07 20.33 5.61
CA ARG A 72 -6.14 19.38 5.97
C ARG A 72 -6.93 18.94 4.73
N ASN A 73 -7.32 19.88 3.87
CA ASN A 73 -8.05 19.60 2.63
C ASN A 73 -7.24 18.75 1.65
N VAL A 74 -5.91 18.96 1.58
CA VAL A 74 -5.02 18.09 0.80
C VAL A 74 -5.05 16.65 1.30
N CYS A 75 -5.15 16.41 2.61
CA CYS A 75 -5.26 15.05 3.15
C CYS A 75 -6.59 14.39 2.77
N PHE A 76 -7.71 15.13 2.81
CA PHE A 76 -8.99 14.61 2.31
C PHE A 76 -8.93 14.24 0.84
N ALA A 77 -8.44 15.15 -0.01
CA ALA A 77 -8.28 14.88 -1.44
C ALA A 77 -7.34 13.69 -1.69
N TRP A 78 -6.23 13.63 -0.97
CA TRP A 78 -5.27 12.52 -1.10
C TRP A 78 -5.86 11.19 -0.68
N SER A 79 -6.85 11.14 0.21
CA SER A 79 -7.46 9.87 0.62
C SER A 79 -8.17 9.14 -0.53
N VAL A 80 -8.63 9.89 -1.54
CA VAL A 80 -9.37 9.39 -2.70
C VAL A 80 -8.44 8.97 -3.84
N ILE A 81 -7.30 9.66 -4.02
CA ILE A 81 -6.38 9.44 -5.14
C ILE A 81 -5.87 7.98 -5.21
N PRO A 82 -5.38 7.35 -4.13
CA PRO A 82 -4.95 5.94 -4.14
C PRO A 82 -6.05 4.97 -4.55
N ALA A 83 -7.30 5.21 -4.14
CA ALA A 83 -8.43 4.36 -4.51
C ALA A 83 -8.77 4.46 -6.01
N LEU A 84 -8.70 5.68 -6.58
CA LEU A 84 -8.89 5.88 -8.02
C LEU A 84 -7.75 5.25 -8.83
N LEU A 85 -6.50 5.40 -8.38
CA LEU A 85 -5.35 4.75 -9.01
C LEU A 85 -5.46 3.22 -8.94
N ALA A 86 -5.90 2.69 -7.79
CA ALA A 86 -6.15 1.27 -7.59
C ALA A 86 -7.23 0.74 -8.54
N TRP A 87 -8.35 1.45 -8.66
CA TRP A 87 -9.42 1.10 -9.59
C TRP A 87 -8.95 1.13 -11.05
N LEU A 88 -8.22 2.17 -11.46
CA LEU A 88 -7.65 2.25 -12.81
C LEU A 88 -6.66 1.12 -13.09
N ALA A 89 -5.85 0.72 -12.11
CA ALA A 89 -4.91 -0.39 -12.26
C ALA A 89 -5.61 -1.71 -12.61
N LEU A 90 -6.83 -1.93 -12.12
CA LEU A 90 -7.61 -3.13 -12.43
C LEU A 90 -8.16 -3.16 -13.87
N ALA A 91 -8.18 -2.01 -14.55
CA ALA A 91 -8.59 -1.91 -15.95
C ALA A 91 -7.42 -2.12 -16.94
N LEU A 92 -6.18 -2.22 -16.44
CA LEU A 92 -4.99 -2.45 -17.24
C LEU A 92 -4.67 -3.94 -17.34
N ASP A 93 -3.77 -4.29 -18.25
CA ASP A 93 -3.15 -5.63 -18.23
C ASP A 93 -2.39 -5.86 -16.91
N PRO A 94 -2.17 -7.12 -16.49
CA PRO A 94 -1.59 -7.42 -15.18
C PRO A 94 -0.24 -6.76 -14.89
N LEU A 95 0.61 -6.63 -15.91
CA LEU A 95 1.94 -6.04 -15.76
C LEU A 95 1.85 -4.53 -15.57
N ALA A 96 1.12 -3.84 -16.44
CA ALA A 96 0.90 -2.40 -16.32
C ALA A 96 0.14 -2.03 -15.04
N GLY A 97 -0.88 -2.81 -14.68
CA GLY A 97 -1.63 -2.66 -13.43
C GLY A 97 -0.74 -2.83 -12.20
N SER A 98 0.10 -3.87 -12.17
CA SER A 98 1.02 -4.12 -11.06
C SER A 98 2.07 -3.02 -10.93
N ALA A 99 2.60 -2.52 -12.04
CA ALA A 99 3.52 -1.39 -12.06
C ALA A 99 2.85 -0.09 -11.55
N LEU A 100 1.60 0.15 -11.93
CA LEU A 100 0.83 1.30 -11.44
C LEU A 100 0.58 1.20 -9.93
N LEU A 101 0.19 0.03 -9.41
CA LEU A 101 0.00 -0.18 -7.97
C LEU A 101 1.30 -0.04 -7.19
N ALA A 102 2.41 -0.63 -7.67
CA ALA A 102 3.73 -0.50 -7.05
C ALA A 102 4.18 0.96 -6.97
N THR A 103 3.98 1.72 -8.06
CA THR A 103 4.23 3.17 -8.09
C THR A 103 3.31 3.90 -7.11
N GLY A 104 2.03 3.52 -7.06
CA GLY A 104 1.04 4.05 -6.13
C GLY A 104 1.46 3.88 -4.67
N PHE A 105 1.99 2.72 -4.28
CA PHE A 105 2.54 2.50 -2.94
C PHE A 105 3.73 3.41 -2.64
N GLY A 106 4.66 3.57 -3.57
CA GLY A 106 5.81 4.48 -3.40
C GLY A 106 5.39 5.94 -3.26
N VAL A 107 4.46 6.39 -4.11
CA VAL A 107 3.91 7.75 -4.07
C VAL A 107 3.10 7.98 -2.78
N HIS A 108 2.32 7.00 -2.34
CA HIS A 108 1.59 7.07 -1.08
C HIS A 108 2.55 7.14 0.12
N TYR A 109 3.63 6.36 0.13
CA TYR A 109 4.68 6.45 1.17
C TYR A 109 5.31 7.84 1.24
N LEU A 110 5.58 8.47 0.08
CA LEU A 110 6.10 9.83 0.05
C LEU A 110 5.11 10.83 0.68
N GLN A 111 3.80 10.63 0.47
CA GLN A 111 2.80 11.45 1.13
C GLN A 111 2.73 11.17 2.64
N ASP A 112 2.82 9.91 3.07
CA ASP A 112 2.92 9.55 4.50
C ASP A 112 4.12 10.24 5.15
N TRP A 113 5.26 10.32 4.46
CA TRP A 113 6.44 11.05 4.95
C TRP A 113 6.19 12.55 5.08
N ARG A 114 5.54 13.17 4.09
CA ARG A 114 5.16 14.59 4.15
C ARG A 114 4.20 14.87 5.30
N LEU A 115 3.25 13.96 5.53
CA LEU A 115 2.29 14.05 6.63
C LEU A 115 2.99 13.88 7.98
N PHE A 116 3.89 12.91 8.11
CA PHE A 116 4.65 12.63 9.34
C PHE A 116 5.36 13.88 9.88
N ARG A 117 5.92 14.71 8.98
CA ARG A 117 6.59 15.98 9.34
C ARG A 117 5.67 17.02 10.00
N HIS A 118 4.36 16.87 9.86
CA HIS A 118 3.36 17.84 10.32
C HIS A 118 2.41 17.29 11.38
N ALA A 119 2.15 15.98 11.35
CA ALA A 119 1.11 15.34 12.13
C ALA A 119 1.59 14.73 13.46
N GLY A 120 2.88 14.82 13.78
CA GLY A 120 3.43 14.30 15.04
C GLY A 120 3.21 12.80 15.22
N LEU A 121 3.18 12.04 14.13
CA LEU A 121 2.90 10.61 14.15
C LEU A 121 3.97 9.84 14.95
N PRO A 122 3.62 8.69 15.55
CA PRO A 122 4.58 7.88 16.30
C PRO A 122 5.78 7.46 15.45
N GLY A 123 6.99 7.48 16.03
CA GLY A 123 8.24 7.21 15.30
C GLY A 123 8.37 5.83 14.64
N TRP A 124 7.49 4.89 14.99
CA TRP A 124 7.42 3.56 14.36
C TRP A 124 6.60 3.54 13.05
N TYR A 125 5.79 4.57 12.78
CA TYR A 125 4.85 4.57 11.66
C TYR A 125 5.54 4.48 10.29
N LEU A 126 6.47 5.39 10.00
CA LEU A 126 7.15 5.42 8.70
C LEU A 126 8.02 4.19 8.43
N PRO A 127 8.85 3.70 9.37
CA PRO A 127 9.60 2.47 9.15
C PRO A 127 8.71 1.27 8.85
N LEU A 128 7.61 1.12 9.60
CA LEU A 128 6.64 0.05 9.35
C LEU A 128 6.02 0.19 7.96
N ARG A 129 5.51 1.39 7.61
CA ARG A 129 4.92 1.64 6.29
C ARG A 129 5.87 1.34 5.15
N LEU A 130 7.14 1.74 5.26
CA LEU A 130 8.15 1.46 4.25
C LEU A 130 8.30 -0.04 4.01
N GLN A 131 8.45 -0.82 5.08
CA GLN A 131 8.60 -2.27 4.97
C GLN A 131 7.38 -2.91 4.30
N LEU A 132 6.16 -2.56 4.73
CA LEU A 132 4.95 -3.12 4.14
C LEU A 132 4.81 -2.76 2.66
N SER A 133 5.01 -1.49 2.30
CA SER A 133 4.91 -1.01 0.92
C SER A 133 5.95 -1.65 0.00
N VAL A 134 7.19 -1.81 0.47
CA VAL A 134 8.25 -2.47 -0.30
C VAL A 134 7.91 -3.93 -0.54
N VAL A 135 7.50 -4.68 0.50
CA VAL A 135 7.17 -6.10 0.34
C VAL A 135 5.95 -6.29 -0.56
N ALA A 136 4.90 -5.48 -0.39
CA ALA A 136 3.72 -5.51 -1.25
C ALA A 136 4.06 -5.23 -2.72
N ALA A 137 4.79 -4.14 -2.99
CA ALA A 137 5.18 -3.75 -4.35
C ALA A 137 6.09 -4.81 -5.01
N ALA A 138 7.08 -5.34 -4.28
CA ALA A 138 7.96 -6.38 -4.79
C ALA A 138 7.18 -7.67 -5.09
N SER A 139 6.25 -8.06 -4.22
CA SER A 139 5.42 -9.26 -4.41
C SER A 139 4.49 -9.11 -5.62
N LEU A 140 3.85 -7.94 -5.80
CA LEU A 140 3.03 -7.63 -6.96
C LEU A 140 3.81 -7.79 -8.28
N LEU A 141 4.96 -7.11 -8.38
CA LEU A 141 5.79 -7.15 -9.57
C LEU A 141 6.28 -8.57 -9.84
N ALA A 142 6.80 -9.27 -8.83
CA ALA A 142 7.29 -10.64 -8.99
C ALA A 142 6.19 -11.63 -9.39
N THR A 143 4.97 -11.46 -8.86
CA THR A 143 3.81 -12.28 -9.27
C THR A 143 3.47 -12.05 -10.74
N SER A 144 3.54 -10.79 -11.20
CA SER A 144 3.29 -10.44 -12.60
C SER A 144 4.38 -10.92 -13.56
N PHE A 145 5.64 -11.03 -13.12
CA PHE A 145 6.71 -11.56 -13.96
C PHE A 145 6.69 -13.09 -14.08
N ALA A 146 6.24 -13.80 -13.05
CA ALA A 146 6.23 -15.27 -13.02
C ALA A 146 5.42 -15.92 -14.16
N SER A 147 4.47 -15.19 -14.75
CA SER A 147 3.67 -15.66 -15.90
C SER A 147 4.30 -15.40 -17.26
N HIS A 148 5.39 -14.65 -17.32
CA HIS A 148 6.14 -14.37 -18.53
C HIS A 148 7.45 -15.16 -18.61
N ALA A 149 7.77 -15.93 -17.57
CA ALA A 149 8.94 -16.82 -17.47
C ALA A 149 8.54 -18.26 -17.79
#